data_AF-A0A348XJA1-F1
#
_entry.id   AF-A0A348XJA1-F1
#
_cell.length_a   1.000
_cell.length_b   1.000
_cell.length_c   1.000
_cell.angle_alpha   90.00
_cell.angle_beta   90.00
_cell.angle_gamma   90.00
#
_symmetry.space_group_name_H-M   'P 1'
#
loop_
_entity.id
_entity.type
_entity.pdbx_description
1 polymer ?
#
loop_
_entity_poly.entity_id
_entity_poly.type
_entity_poly.pdbx_seq_one_letter_code
_entity_poly.pdbx_strand_id
1 'polypeptide(L)'
;TLEGQRHFVRNLIGFYVIMEGIFFYSGFAMILSLHNRNLMTGIGEQFQYIMRDETIHLNFGIDVINSIKAENPDIWTLAFQEEILAMINEAVELEIAYAKACLPNGILGLSADMFDDYVRHIADRRLERIGLAACYHTKNPFPWMSEAIDLGKEKNFFETRVTEYQTAASLEW
;
A
#
# COMPACT_ATOMS: atom_id res chain seq x y z
N THR A 1 11.61 -13.64 -25.52
CA THR A 1 11.33 -15.08 -25.29
C THR A 1 10.23 -15.20 -24.26
N LEU A 2 9.50 -16.31 -24.21
CA LEU A 2 8.45 -16.53 -23.20
C LEU A 2 8.98 -16.34 -21.77
N GLU A 3 10.17 -16.88 -21.49
CA GLU A 3 10.81 -16.76 -20.19
C GLU A 3 11.15 -15.31 -19.83
N GLY A 4 11.63 -14.52 -20.81
CA GLY A 4 11.91 -13.10 -20.58
C GLY A 4 10.65 -12.30 -20.25
N GLN A 5 9.51 -12.63 -20.86
CA GLN A 5 8.23 -11.99 -20.55
C GLN A 5 7.73 -12.36 -19.15
N ARG A 6 7.85 -13.64 -18.75
CA ARG A 6 7.52 -14.07 -17.38
C ARG A 6 8.42 -13.39 -16.36
N HIS A 7 9.72 -13.29 -16.63
CA HIS A 7 10.65 -12.58 -15.76
C HIS A 7 10.28 -11.09 -15.61
N PHE A 8 9.87 -10.45 -16.70
CA PHE A 8 9.41 -9.06 -16.64
C PHE A 8 8.13 -8.90 -15.81
N VAL A 9 7.12 -9.74 -16.01
CA VAL A 9 5.88 -9.71 -15.23
C VAL A 9 6.14 -10.02 -13.75
N ARG A 10 7.01 -10.98 -13.46
CA ARG A 10 7.47 -11.28 -12.09
C ARG A 10 8.06 -10.05 -11.41
N ASN A 11 8.91 -9.31 -12.14
CA ASN A 11 9.50 -8.07 -11.63
C ASN A 11 8.43 -7.00 -11.37
N LEU A 12 7.51 -6.79 -12.31
CA LEU A 12 6.41 -5.85 -12.14
C LEU A 12 5.54 -6.18 -10.92
N ILE A 13 5.26 -7.46 -10.67
CA ILE A 13 4.53 -7.90 -9.47
C ILE A 13 5.35 -7.62 -8.21
N GLY A 14 6.65 -7.92 -8.22
CA GLY A 14 7.53 -7.59 -7.10
C GLY A 14 7.55 -6.10 -6.75
N PHE A 15 7.57 -5.23 -7.74
CA PHE A 15 7.56 -3.78 -7.54
C PHE A 15 6.17 -3.24 -7.20
N TYR A 16 5.22 -3.32 -8.14
CA TYR A 16 3.93 -2.65 -7.98
C TYR A 16 3.03 -3.35 -6.97
N VAL A 17 2.99 -4.68 -6.99
CA VAL A 17 2.04 -5.42 -6.16
C VAL A 17 2.58 -5.62 -4.75
N ILE A 18 3.84 -6.04 -4.62
CA ILE A 18 4.46 -6.36 -3.33
C ILE A 18 5.03 -5.10 -2.65
N MET A 19 6.02 -4.43 -3.25
CA MET A 19 6.67 -3.27 -2.62
C MET A 19 5.68 -2.10 -2.41
N GLU A 20 5.09 -1.61 -3.50
CA GLU A 20 4.18 -0.45 -3.44
C GLU A 20 2.79 -0.83 -2.93
N GLY A 21 2.32 -2.05 -3.24
CA GLY A 21 0.95 -2.48 -2.94
C GLY A 21 0.75 -3.11 -1.56
N ILE A 22 1.79 -3.68 -0.94
CA ILE A 22 1.73 -4.37 0.37
C ILE A 22 2.63 -3.66 1.39
N PHE A 23 3.95 -3.59 1.15
CA PHE A 23 4.90 -3.06 2.14
C PHE A 23 4.64 -1.59 2.46
N PHE A 24 4.48 -0.75 1.43
CA PHE A 24 4.20 0.68 1.65
C PHE A 24 2.87 0.90 2.37
N TYR A 25 1.81 0.13 2.05
CA TYR A 25 0.50 0.28 2.70
C TYR A 25 0.53 -0.11 4.18
N SER A 26 1.31 -1.12 4.57
CA SER A 26 1.59 -1.43 5.97
C SER A 26 2.28 -0.25 6.67
N GLY A 27 3.33 0.31 6.05
CA GLY A 27 4.01 1.51 6.56
C GLY A 27 3.08 2.73 6.71
N PHE A 28 2.19 2.95 5.74
CA PHE A 28 1.19 4.01 5.80
C PHE A 28 0.25 3.82 6.99
N ALA A 29 -0.26 2.62 7.24
CA ALA A 29 -1.12 2.35 8.37
C ALA A 29 -0.43 2.65 9.72
N MET A 30 0.86 2.35 9.86
CA MET A 30 1.62 2.68 11.07
C MET A 30 1.71 4.20 11.30
N ILE A 31 2.16 4.95 10.29
CA ILE A 31 2.40 6.39 10.43
C ILE A 31 1.09 7.17 10.50
N LEU A 32 0.09 6.83 9.68
CA LEU A 32 -1.20 7.51 9.68
C LEU A 32 -2.01 7.22 10.94
N SER A 33 -1.78 6.10 11.62
CA SER A 33 -2.35 5.85 12.96
C SER A 33 -1.83 6.85 14.01
N LEU A 34 -0.55 7.26 13.92
CA LEU A 34 -0.02 8.36 14.75
C LEU A 34 -0.66 9.70 14.35
N HIS A 35 -0.77 9.97 13.04
CA HIS A 35 -1.40 11.19 12.52
C HIS A 35 -2.86 11.34 12.99
N ASN A 36 -3.65 10.27 12.96
CA ASN A 36 -5.05 10.27 13.43
C ASN A 36 -5.18 10.61 14.92
N ARG A 37 -4.09 10.49 15.68
CA ARG A 37 -4.00 10.87 17.09
C ARG A 37 -3.39 12.26 17.29
N ASN A 38 -3.26 13.05 16.23
CA ASN A 38 -2.58 14.35 16.17
C ASN A 38 -1.10 14.27 16.59
N LEU A 39 -0.45 13.11 16.37
CA LEU A 39 0.98 12.92 16.58
C LEU A 39 1.70 12.93 15.25
N MET A 40 2.90 13.53 15.22
CA MET A 40 3.76 13.57 14.02
C MET A 40 3.04 14.16 12.79
N THR A 41 2.21 15.19 12.99
CA THR A 41 1.27 15.70 11.97
C THR A 41 1.94 16.04 10.64
N GLY A 42 3.10 16.71 10.65
CA GLY A 42 3.85 17.01 9.43
C GLY A 42 4.36 15.78 8.67
N ILE A 43 4.76 14.72 9.37
CA ILE A 43 5.12 13.44 8.73
C ILE A 43 3.86 12.77 8.18
N GLY A 44 2.77 12.79 8.94
CA GLY A 44 1.49 12.25 8.51
C GLY A 44 0.96 12.90 7.23
N GLU A 45 1.05 14.23 7.11
CA GLU A 45 0.68 14.96 5.89
C GLU A 45 1.56 14.56 4.70
N GLN A 46 2.88 14.43 4.87
CA GLN A 46 3.76 13.93 3.81
C GLN A 46 3.36 12.52 3.38
N PHE A 47 3.06 11.64 4.33
CA PHE A 47 2.62 10.27 4.05
C PHE A 47 1.27 10.20 3.34
N GLN A 48 0.35 11.15 3.60
CA GLN A 48 -0.90 11.26 2.83
C GLN A 48 -0.63 11.58 1.36
N TYR A 49 0.32 12.48 1.07
CA TYR A 49 0.70 12.78 -0.32
C TYR A 49 1.37 11.59 -0.99
N ILE A 50 2.29 10.91 -0.31
CA ILE A 50 2.94 9.70 -0.83
C ILE A 50 1.89 8.61 -1.11
N MET A 51 0.98 8.35 -0.17
CA MET A 51 -0.09 7.35 -0.35
C MET A 51 -0.99 7.64 -1.55
N ARG A 52 -1.25 8.93 -1.84
CA ARG A 52 -2.00 9.33 -3.04
C ARG A 52 -1.25 8.96 -4.31
N ASP A 53 0.06 9.20 -4.35
CA ASP A 53 0.89 8.90 -5.51
C ASP A 53 1.03 7.38 -5.69
N GLU A 54 1.25 6.63 -4.61
CA GLU A 54 1.32 5.16 -4.63
C GLU A 54 -0.01 4.48 -5.03
N THR A 55 -1.14 5.14 -4.81
CA THR A 55 -2.43 4.66 -5.34
C THR A 55 -2.43 4.68 -6.86
N ILE A 56 -1.83 5.70 -7.48
CA ILE A 56 -1.70 5.81 -8.94
C ILE A 56 -0.67 4.79 -9.45
N HIS A 57 0.48 4.67 -8.79
CA HIS A 57 1.52 3.71 -9.19
C HIS A 57 1.01 2.27 -9.17
N LEU A 58 0.34 1.86 -8.08
CA LEU A 58 -0.25 0.54 -7.97
C LEU A 58 -1.30 0.28 -9.07
N ASN A 59 -2.19 1.24 -9.33
CA ASN A 59 -3.21 1.09 -10.38
C ASN A 59 -2.56 0.95 -11.77
N PHE A 60 -1.57 1.80 -12.08
CA PHE A 60 -0.80 1.69 -13.31
C PHE A 60 -0.12 0.32 -13.44
N GLY A 61 0.56 -0.15 -12.39
CA GLY A 61 1.23 -1.44 -12.37
C GLY A 61 0.28 -2.60 -12.62
N ILE A 62 -0.89 -2.59 -11.96
CA ILE A 62 -1.95 -3.58 -12.16
C ILE A 62 -2.43 -3.59 -13.61
N ASP A 63 -2.68 -2.41 -14.19
CA ASP A 63 -3.17 -2.28 -15.56
C ASP A 63 -2.13 -2.78 -16.58
N VAL A 64 -0.85 -2.48 -16.36
CA VAL A 64 0.26 -2.99 -17.18
C VAL A 64 0.35 -4.52 -17.08
N ILE A 65 0.35 -5.07 -15.86
CA ILE A 65 0.39 -6.53 -15.64
C ILE A 65 -0.77 -7.22 -16.36
N ASN A 66 -1.99 -6.72 -16.20
CA ASN A 66 -3.17 -7.30 -16.82
C ASN A 66 -3.18 -7.15 -18.34
N SER A 67 -2.70 -6.02 -18.88
CA SER A 67 -2.56 -5.82 -20.33
C SER A 67 -1.56 -6.80 -20.93
N ILE A 68 -0.39 -6.97 -20.31
CA ILE A 68 0.61 -7.93 -20.78
C ILE A 68 0.04 -9.35 -20.80
N LYS A 69 -0.66 -9.76 -19.73
CA LYS A 69 -1.32 -11.07 -19.65
C LYS A 69 -2.37 -11.26 -20.74
N ALA A 70 -3.19 -10.23 -21.02
CA ALA A 70 -4.24 -10.29 -22.01
C ALA A 70 -3.68 -10.40 -23.44
N GLU A 71 -2.60 -9.66 -23.73
CA GLU A 71 -1.92 -9.69 -25.03
C GLU A 71 -1.06 -10.94 -25.23
N ASN A 72 -0.64 -11.61 -24.14
CA ASN A 72 0.27 -12.74 -24.16
C ASN A 72 -0.25 -13.89 -23.26
N PRO A 73 -1.38 -14.54 -23.59
CA PRO A 73 -2.02 -15.50 -22.68
C PRO A 73 -1.12 -16.69 -22.28
N ASP A 74 -0.18 -17.08 -23.13
CA ASP A 74 0.77 -18.19 -22.89
C ASP A 74 1.73 -17.94 -21.71
N ILE A 75 1.92 -16.69 -21.29
CA ILE A 75 2.75 -16.39 -20.11
C ILE A 75 2.03 -16.74 -18.81
N TRP A 76 0.70 -16.69 -18.78
CA TRP A 76 -0.12 -16.76 -17.54
C TRP A 76 -0.60 -18.19 -17.20
N THR A 77 0.32 -19.14 -17.26
CA THR A 77 0.06 -20.56 -16.94
C THR A 77 -0.23 -20.78 -15.45
N LEU A 78 -0.90 -21.88 -15.10
CA LEU A 78 -1.14 -22.26 -13.70
C LEU A 78 0.13 -22.30 -12.85
N ALA A 79 1.21 -22.90 -13.39
CA ALA A 79 2.50 -22.94 -12.68
C ALA A 79 3.07 -21.54 -12.37
N PHE A 80 2.89 -20.59 -13.28
CA PHE A 80 3.31 -19.21 -13.05
C PHE A 80 2.39 -18.49 -12.05
N GLN A 81 1.09 -18.78 -12.06
CA GLN A 81 0.16 -18.25 -11.07
C GLN A 81 0.49 -18.76 -9.65
N GLU A 82 0.84 -20.04 -9.51
CA GLU A 82 1.29 -20.65 -8.26
C GLU A 82 2.60 -20.01 -7.76
N GLU A 83 3.54 -19.74 -8.68
CA GLU A 83 4.78 -19.02 -8.36
C GLU A 83 4.49 -17.62 -7.80
N ILE A 84 3.63 -16.85 -8.47
CA ILE A 84 3.23 -15.50 -8.02
C ILE A 84 2.51 -15.54 -6.67
N LEU A 85 1.64 -16.53 -6.45
CA LEU A 85 0.97 -16.72 -5.16
C LEU A 85 1.99 -17.01 -4.05
N ALA A 86 2.98 -17.86 -4.31
CA ALA A 86 4.05 -18.13 -3.35
C ALA A 86 4.87 -16.86 -3.02
N MET A 87 5.21 -16.05 -4.03
CA MET A 87 5.91 -14.78 -3.82
C MET A 87 5.11 -13.80 -2.94
N ILE A 88 3.80 -13.68 -3.18
CA ILE A 88 2.93 -12.80 -2.38
C ILE A 88 2.80 -13.34 -0.95
N ASN A 89 2.69 -14.65 -0.77
CA ASN A 89 2.64 -15.26 0.55
C ASN A 89 3.95 -15.04 1.33
N GLU A 90 5.10 -15.18 0.68
CA GLU A 90 6.40 -14.86 1.29
C GLU A 90 6.46 -13.38 1.70
N ALA A 91 6.03 -12.47 0.82
CA ALA A 91 5.98 -11.05 1.14
C ALA A 91 5.09 -10.75 2.36
N VAL A 92 3.91 -11.38 2.45
CA VAL A 92 3.01 -11.24 3.60
C VAL A 92 3.71 -11.65 4.89
N GLU A 93 4.38 -12.80 4.92
CA GLU A 93 5.07 -13.28 6.12
C GLU A 93 6.27 -12.38 6.50
N LEU A 94 7.00 -11.87 5.51
CA LEU A 94 8.07 -10.88 5.74
C LEU A 94 7.54 -9.59 6.35
N GLU A 95 6.43 -9.07 5.83
CA GLU A 95 5.83 -7.82 6.31
C GLU A 95 5.22 -8.00 7.72
N ILE A 96 4.65 -9.16 8.02
CA ILE A 96 4.19 -9.49 9.37
C ILE A 96 5.37 -9.56 10.34
N ALA A 97 6.49 -10.15 9.94
CA ALA A 97 7.71 -10.17 10.74
C ALA A 97 8.27 -8.76 10.96
N TYR A 98 8.25 -7.91 9.94
CA TYR A 98 8.60 -6.50 10.06
C TYR A 98 7.68 -5.76 11.04
N ALA A 99 6.36 -5.92 10.94
CA ALA A 99 5.41 -5.30 11.86
C ALA A 99 5.61 -5.75 13.31
N LYS A 100 5.91 -7.03 13.54
CA LYS A 100 6.28 -7.57 14.87
C LYS A 100 7.56 -6.92 15.40
N ALA A 101 8.56 -6.68 14.54
CA ALA A 101 9.79 -6.00 14.92
C ALA A 101 9.57 -4.51 15.24
N CYS A 102 8.67 -3.83 14.52
CA CYS A 102 8.29 -2.43 14.79
C CYS A 102 7.45 -2.29 16.07
N LEU A 103 6.64 -3.29 16.40
CA LEU A 103 5.65 -3.24 17.48
C LEU A 103 5.82 -4.40 18.48
N PRO A 104 7.00 -4.59 19.11
CA PRO A 104 7.27 -5.76 19.95
C PRO A 104 6.32 -5.86 21.16
N ASN A 105 5.83 -4.72 21.66
CA ASN A 105 4.84 -4.64 22.75
C ASN A 105 3.54 -3.94 22.30
N GLY A 106 3.38 -3.66 21.01
CA GLY A 106 2.37 -2.74 20.50
C GLY A 106 2.53 -1.29 21.01
N ILE A 107 1.67 -0.41 20.51
CA ILE A 107 1.44 0.93 21.05
C ILE A 107 -0.07 1.21 21.08
N LEU A 108 -0.51 2.30 21.72
CA LEU A 108 -1.93 2.62 21.79
C LEU A 108 -2.57 2.68 20.39
N GLY A 109 -3.51 1.76 20.13
CA GLY A 109 -4.24 1.67 18.86
C GLY A 109 -3.54 0.87 17.76
N LEU A 110 -2.34 0.31 17.99
CA LEU A 110 -1.65 -0.58 17.05
C LEU A 110 -1.05 -1.80 17.77
N SER A 111 -1.33 -3.00 17.26
CA SER A 111 -0.65 -4.23 17.65
C SER A 111 -0.17 -4.99 16.43
N ALA A 112 0.82 -5.87 16.61
CA ALA A 112 1.31 -6.73 15.54
C ALA A 112 0.20 -7.62 14.96
N ASP A 113 -0.74 -8.08 15.79
CA ASP A 113 -1.88 -8.90 15.35
C ASP A 113 -2.83 -8.14 14.43
N MET A 114 -3.04 -6.83 14.67
CA MET A 114 -3.80 -5.99 13.74
C MET A 114 -3.10 -5.85 12.39
N PHE A 115 -1.77 -5.81 12.38
CA PHE A 115 -1.00 -5.81 11.12
C PHE A 115 -1.05 -7.16 10.41
N ASP A 116 -1.11 -8.27 11.13
CA ASP A 116 -1.32 -9.60 10.53
C ASP A 116 -2.63 -9.63 9.72
N ASP A 117 -3.74 -9.26 10.36
CA ASP A 117 -5.04 -9.18 9.70
C ASP A 117 -5.04 -8.19 8.53
N TYR A 118 -4.43 -7.01 8.70
CA TYR A 118 -4.39 -5.96 7.69
C TYR A 118 -3.55 -6.35 6.46
N VAL A 119 -2.35 -6.88 6.66
CA VAL A 119 -1.43 -7.28 5.58
C VAL A 119 -2.07 -8.39 4.74
N ARG A 120 -2.70 -9.37 5.40
CA ARG A 120 -3.47 -10.42 4.71
C ARG A 120 -4.67 -9.86 3.94
N HIS A 121 -5.36 -8.88 4.53
CA HIS A 121 -6.51 -8.23 3.89
C HIS A 121 -6.11 -7.49 2.62
N ILE A 122 -5.03 -6.71 2.65
CA ILE A 122 -4.56 -6.00 1.47
C ILE A 122 -4.00 -6.96 0.42
N ALA A 123 -3.34 -8.04 0.82
CA ALA A 123 -2.81 -9.06 -0.09
C ALA A 123 -3.92 -9.73 -0.91
N ASP A 124 -5.04 -10.11 -0.28
CA ASP A 124 -6.21 -10.63 -0.99
C ASP A 124 -6.72 -9.66 -2.05
N ARG A 125 -6.87 -8.38 -1.69
CA ARG A 125 -7.29 -7.35 -2.65
C ARG A 125 -6.30 -7.17 -3.79
N ARG A 126 -5.00 -7.39 -3.55
CA ARG A 126 -3.99 -7.33 -4.62
C ARG A 126 -4.08 -8.54 -5.54
N LEU A 127 -4.24 -9.74 -4.99
CA LEU A 127 -4.44 -10.98 -5.73
C LEU A 127 -5.64 -10.87 -6.67
N GLU A 128 -6.78 -10.41 -6.17
CA GLU A 128 -8.01 -10.22 -6.94
C GLU A 128 -7.80 -9.27 -8.13
N ARG A 129 -7.07 -8.16 -7.92
CA ARG A 129 -6.79 -7.16 -8.96
C ARG A 129 -5.93 -7.71 -10.10
N ILE A 130 -5.12 -8.74 -9.87
CA ILE A 130 -4.34 -9.44 -10.90
C ILE A 130 -4.98 -10.78 -11.30
N GLY A 131 -6.25 -10.99 -10.97
CA GLY A 131 -7.03 -12.17 -11.41
C GLY A 131 -6.64 -13.47 -10.72
N LEU A 132 -6.07 -13.41 -9.52
CA LEU A 132 -5.86 -14.55 -8.63
C LEU A 132 -6.95 -14.58 -7.55
N ALA A 133 -7.25 -15.77 -7.04
CA ALA A 133 -8.21 -15.91 -5.94
C ALA A 133 -7.60 -15.38 -4.62
N ALA A 134 -8.42 -14.72 -3.81
CA ALA A 134 -8.09 -14.43 -2.42
C ALA A 134 -7.83 -15.73 -1.63
N CYS A 135 -6.90 -15.68 -0.68
CA CYS A 135 -6.46 -16.85 0.08
C CYS A 135 -6.59 -16.69 1.60
N TYR A 136 -6.64 -15.46 2.13
CA TYR A 136 -6.63 -15.23 3.58
C TYR A 136 -8.00 -14.97 4.19
N HIS A 137 -8.85 -14.24 3.47
CA HIS A 137 -10.20 -13.83 3.87
C HIS A 137 -10.28 -13.11 5.22
N THR A 138 -9.26 -12.31 5.55
CA THR A 138 -9.22 -11.52 6.79
C THR A 138 -9.98 -10.20 6.64
N LYS A 139 -10.46 -9.69 7.78
CA LYS A 139 -11.15 -8.39 7.84
C LYS A 139 -10.13 -7.26 7.91
N ASN A 140 -10.50 -6.06 7.44
CA ASN A 140 -9.69 -4.86 7.63
C ASN A 140 -9.84 -4.34 9.08
N PRO A 141 -8.77 -4.34 9.90
CA PRO A 141 -8.82 -3.78 11.26
C PRO A 141 -8.67 -2.25 11.28
N PHE A 142 -8.32 -1.62 10.15
CA PHE A 142 -8.15 -0.18 9.98
C PHE A 142 -9.15 0.38 8.96
N PRO A 143 -10.45 0.50 9.29
CA PRO A 143 -11.47 0.97 8.34
C PRO A 143 -11.20 2.40 7.83
N TRP A 144 -10.61 3.24 8.67
CA TRP A 144 -10.20 4.60 8.33
C TRP A 144 -9.11 4.67 7.25
N MET A 145 -8.34 3.59 7.02
CA MET A 145 -7.39 3.55 5.90
C MET A 145 -8.12 3.56 4.55
N SER A 146 -9.28 2.90 4.45
CA SER A 146 -10.10 2.94 3.24
C SER A 146 -10.65 4.35 3.00
N GLU A 147 -11.12 5.00 4.06
CA GLU A 147 -11.58 6.39 4.00
C GLU A 147 -10.47 7.35 3.59
N ALA A 148 -9.25 7.18 4.11
CA ALA A 148 -8.11 8.03 3.77
C ALA A 148 -7.69 7.92 2.29
N ILE A 149 -7.83 6.72 1.70
CA ILE A 149 -7.62 6.49 0.26
C ILE A 149 -8.72 7.19 -0.56
N ASP A 150 -9.97 7.13 -0.11
CA ASP A 150 -11.10 7.73 -0.83
C ASP A 150 -11.16 9.26 -0.70
N LEU A 151 -10.88 9.83 0.47
CA LEU A 151 -10.80 11.28 0.72
C LEU A 151 -9.73 11.97 -0.16
N GLY A 152 -8.65 11.26 -0.50
CA GLY A 152 -7.62 11.74 -1.41
C GLY A 152 -8.14 12.02 -2.84
N LYS A 153 -9.27 11.44 -3.25
CA LYS A 153 -9.93 11.74 -4.53
C LYS A 153 -10.68 13.07 -4.53
N GLU A 154 -11.07 13.60 -3.37
CA GLU A 154 -11.97 14.76 -3.27
C GLU A 154 -11.32 16.06 -2.80
N LYS A 155 -10.10 16.05 -2.23
CA LYS A 155 -9.45 17.28 -1.75
C LYS A 155 -9.11 18.23 -2.91
N ASN A 156 -9.96 19.24 -3.10
CA ASN A 156 -9.71 20.36 -3.99
C ASN A 156 -8.68 21.32 -3.36
N PHE A 157 -7.80 21.86 -4.21
CA PHE A 157 -6.74 22.81 -3.85
C PHE A 157 -7.23 24.00 -2.99
N PHE A 158 -8.51 24.36 -3.10
CA PHE A 158 -9.15 25.47 -2.37
C PHE A 158 -9.57 25.14 -0.92
N GLU A 159 -9.55 23.87 -0.51
CA GLU A 159 -9.97 23.45 0.84
C GLU A 159 -8.80 23.38 1.84
N THR A 160 -7.57 23.51 1.36
CA THR A 160 -6.39 23.62 2.22
C THR A 160 -6.28 25.06 2.69
N ARG A 161 -6.50 25.30 3.99
CA ARG A 161 -6.30 26.62 4.58
C ARG A 161 -4.82 27.00 4.42
N VAL A 162 -4.53 28.07 3.67
CA VAL A 162 -3.18 28.62 3.50
C VAL A 162 -2.63 29.01 4.86
N THR A 163 -1.76 28.18 5.44
CA THR A 163 -1.05 28.46 6.70
C THR A 163 0.25 29.25 6.48
N GLU A 164 0.59 29.59 5.23
CA GLU A 164 1.85 30.28 4.87
C GLU A 164 1.82 31.81 4.88
N TYR A 165 0.76 32.46 5.37
CA TYR A 165 0.85 33.89 5.71
C TYR A 165 1.10 34.06 7.22
N GLN A 166 2.29 33.68 7.69
CA GLN A 166 2.89 34.50 8.73
C GLN A 166 3.42 35.75 8.04
N THR A 167 2.65 36.83 8.15
CA THR A 167 3.14 38.18 7.90
C THR A 167 4.45 38.31 8.67
N ALA A 168 5.56 38.53 7.96
CA ALA A 168 6.85 38.79 8.57
C ALA A 168 6.64 39.84 9.66
N ALA A 169 6.77 39.42 10.92
CA ALA A 169 6.69 40.32 12.05
C ALA A 169 7.74 41.41 11.80
N SER A 170 7.29 42.66 11.71
CA SER A 170 8.16 43.81 11.66
C SER A 170 9.09 43.75 12.87
N LEU A 171 10.39 43.55 12.60
CA LEU A 171 11.43 43.78 13.61
C LEU A 171 11.42 45.28 13.93
N GLU A 172 10.92 45.63 15.11
CA GLU A 172 11.19 46.94 15.71
C GLU A 172 12.58 46.92 16.32
N TRP A 173 13.43 47.87 15.92
CA TRP A 173 14.70 48.20 16.56
C TRP A 173 14.59 49.53 17.30
#